data_AF-A0A7K1T864-F1
#
_entry.id   AF-A0A7K1T864-F1
#
_cell.length_a   1.000
_cell.length_b   1.000
_cell.length_c   1.000
_cell.angle_alpha   90.00
_cell.angle_beta   90.00
_cell.angle_gamma   90.00
#
_symmetry.space_group_name_H-M   'P 1'
#
loop_
_entity.id
_entity.type
_entity.pdbx_description
1 polymer ?
#
loop_
_entity_poly.entity_id
_entity_poly.type
_entity_poly.pdbx_seq_one_letter_code
_entity_poly.pdbx_strand_id
1 'polypeptide(L)'
;MKIAVACDGLDIAAAAATCSSFACYTTQSGVVTGCSNVPNMGLTPRERASILQQMGVDALIARQFTPEGLAALDEAGIEAVISNAASPREAADLYLYRTLMGEEGLSEKSIKEEPLGELDDAFARIELKLVAQSA
;
A
#
# COMPACT_ATOMS: atom_id res chain seq x y z
N MET A 1 -4.76 12.04 9.93
CA MET A 1 -4.12 10.72 9.81
C MET A 1 -2.67 10.92 9.42
N LYS A 2 -1.77 10.02 9.81
CA LYS A 2 -0.40 9.99 9.35
C LYS A 2 -0.05 8.62 8.80
N ILE A 3 0.57 8.62 7.63
CA ILE A 3 0.94 7.41 6.90
C ILE A 3 2.45 7.40 6.80
N ALA A 4 3.10 6.35 7.26
CA ALA A 4 4.52 6.12 7.02
C ALA A 4 4.69 5.18 5.83
N VAL A 5 5.71 5.41 5.00
CA VAL A 5 6.06 4.53 3.89
C VAL A 5 7.54 4.18 4.01
N ALA A 6 7.87 2.89 3.97
CA ALA A 6 9.26 2.44 3.96
C ALA A 6 9.89 2.70 2.59
N CYS A 7 10.99 3.46 2.55
CA CYS A 7 11.57 3.99 1.32
C CYS A 7 13.07 3.73 1.21
N ASP A 8 13.52 3.53 -0.03
CA ASP A 8 14.92 3.54 -0.44
C ASP A 8 15.13 4.69 -1.43
N GLY A 9 15.44 5.88 -0.89
CA GLY A 9 15.52 7.10 -1.67
C GLY A 9 14.13 7.57 -2.14
N LEU A 10 13.87 7.49 -3.44
CA LEU A 10 12.60 7.91 -4.06
C LEU A 10 11.65 6.74 -4.33
N ASP A 11 12.08 5.52 -4.04
CA ASP A 11 11.35 4.28 -4.29
C ASP A 11 10.86 3.65 -2.98
N ILE A 12 9.84 2.78 -3.07
CA ILE A 12 9.39 1.98 -1.93
C ILE A 12 10.40 0.85 -1.68
N ALA A 13 10.83 0.73 -0.43
CA ALA A 13 11.77 -0.30 -0.01
C ALA A 13 11.18 -1.70 -0.18
N ALA A 14 12.04 -2.66 -0.55
CA ALA A 14 11.64 -4.06 -0.70
C ALA A 14 11.11 -4.67 0.61
N ALA A 15 11.69 -4.28 1.75
CA ALA A 15 11.24 -4.71 3.07
C ALA A 15 11.31 -3.56 4.07
N ALA A 16 10.30 -3.45 4.94
CA ALA A 16 10.27 -2.43 5.98
C ALA A 16 11.48 -2.51 6.94
N ALA A 17 12.06 -3.70 7.12
CA ALA A 17 13.19 -3.93 8.02
C ALA A 17 14.52 -3.33 7.54
N THR A 18 14.76 -3.33 6.22
CA THR A 18 16.05 -2.97 5.61
C THR A 18 16.01 -1.65 4.86
N CYS A 19 14.90 -0.91 4.93
CA CYS A 19 14.75 0.37 4.24
C CYS A 19 15.74 1.41 4.77
N SER A 20 16.07 2.39 3.92
CA SER A 20 16.93 3.51 4.28
C SER A 20 16.22 4.53 5.18
N SER A 21 14.93 4.77 4.95
CA SER A 21 14.15 5.79 5.64
C SER A 21 12.65 5.56 5.53
N PHE A 22 11.89 6.28 6.34
CA PHE A 22 10.44 6.28 6.37
C PHE A 22 9.91 7.66 5.98
N ALA A 23 9.25 7.73 4.83
CA ALA A 23 8.53 8.93 4.42
C ALA A 23 7.20 8.97 5.17
N CYS A 24 7.03 9.93 6.08
CA CYS A 24 5.80 10.15 6.82
C CYS A 24 4.99 11.27 6.17
N TYR A 25 3.78 10.96 5.77
CA TYR A 25 2.80 11.86 5.18
C TYR A 25 1.75 12.20 6.20
N THR A 26 1.51 13.49 6.44
CA THR A 26 0.38 13.96 7.24
C THR A 26 -0.77 14.28 6.31
N THR A 27 -1.95 13.77 6.64
CA THR A 27 -3.14 13.88 5.81
C THR A 27 -4.28 14.49 6.60
N GLN A 28 -4.99 15.42 5.94
CA GLN A 28 -6.13 16.13 6.49
C GLN A 28 -7.19 16.26 5.40
N SER A 29 -8.44 15.92 5.71
CA SER A 29 -9.55 15.96 4.74
C SER A 29 -9.29 15.20 3.44
N GLY A 30 -8.57 14.07 3.51
CA GLY A 30 -8.26 13.22 2.37
C GLY A 30 -7.11 13.69 1.47
N VAL A 31 -6.40 14.76 1.84
CA VAL A 31 -5.23 15.26 1.08
C VAL A 31 -3.97 15.26 1.95
N VAL A 32 -2.82 15.03 1.31
CA VAL A 32 -1.51 15.14 1.96
C VAL A 32 -1.18 16.62 2.20
N THR A 33 -1.07 17.02 3.46
CA THR A 33 -0.77 18.40 3.89
C THR A 33 0.66 18.59 4.37
N GLY A 34 1.40 17.51 4.61
CA GLY A 34 2.80 17.58 5.01
C GLY A 34 3.57 16.30 4.71
N CYS A 35 4.87 16.42 4.56
CA CYS A 35 5.79 15.30 4.45
C CYS A 35 7.01 15.52 5.34
N SER A 36 7.48 14.44 5.96
CA SER A 36 8.73 14.42 6.73
C SER A 36 9.42 13.08 6.49
N ASN A 37 10.75 13.04 6.49
CA ASN A 37 11.49 11.80 6.34
C ASN A 37 12.19 11.44 7.65
N VAL A 38 12.07 10.19 8.07
CA VAL A 38 12.72 9.64 9.27
C VAL A 38 13.73 8.60 8.85
N PRO A 39 15.04 8.78 9.10
CA PRO A 39 16.03 7.78 8.72
C PRO A 39 15.81 6.48 9.49
N ASN A 40 16.15 5.34 8.88
CA ASN A 40 16.16 4.09 9.61
C ASN A 40 17.29 4.11 10.65
N MET A 41 16.90 4.14 11.92
CA MET A 41 17.84 4.19 13.07
C MET A 41 18.45 2.82 13.42
N GLY A 42 18.23 1.79 12.59
CA GLY A 42 18.74 0.43 12.86
C GLY A 42 18.08 -0.23 14.06
N LEU A 43 16.86 0.18 14.38
CA LEU A 43 16.11 -0.28 15.55
C LEU A 43 15.42 -1.62 15.31
N THR A 44 15.12 -2.30 16.41
CA THR A 44 14.29 -3.51 16.39
C THR A 44 12.86 -3.18 15.90
N PRO A 45 12.11 -4.17 15.36
CA PRO A 45 10.75 -3.93 14.89
C PRO A 45 9.82 -3.33 15.96
N ARG A 46 9.96 -3.75 17.22
CA ARG A 46 9.18 -3.22 18.35
C ARG A 46 9.51 -1.76 18.67
N GLU A 47 10.79 -1.43 18.76
CA GLU A 47 11.22 -0.04 19.01
C GLU A 47 10.76 0.88 17.89
N ARG A 48 10.88 0.42 16.64
CA ARG A 48 10.38 1.16 15.48
C ARG A 48 8.88 1.39 15.55
N ALA A 49 8.09 0.35 15.83
CA ALA A 49 6.64 0.48 15.97
C ALA A 49 6.28 1.46 17.10
N SER A 50 6.99 1.42 18.23
CA SER A 50 6.78 2.37 19.33
C SER A 50 7.11 3.82 18.93
N ILE A 51 8.18 4.06 18.18
CA ILE A 51 8.50 5.41 17.69
C ILE A 51 7.46 5.89 16.68
N LEU A 52 7.05 5.05 15.74
CA LEU A 52 5.98 5.38 14.78
C LEU A 52 4.67 5.70 15.50
N GLN A 53 4.32 4.94 16.53
CA GLN A 53 3.16 5.19 17.39
C GLN A 53 3.27 6.54 18.12
N GLN A 54 4.44 6.86 18.70
CA GLN A 54 4.69 8.14 19.35
C GLN A 54 4.62 9.33 18.37
N MET A 55 4.99 9.12 17.10
CA MET A 55 4.81 10.10 16.05
C MET A 55 3.34 10.25 15.59
N GLY A 56 2.46 9.36 16.06
CA GLY A 56 1.04 9.33 15.70
C GLY A 56 0.80 8.80 14.29
N VAL A 57 1.64 7.85 13.83
CA VAL A 57 1.45 7.14 12.57
C VAL A 57 0.32 6.12 12.73
N ASP A 58 -0.66 6.18 11.84
CA ASP A 58 -1.82 5.29 11.83
C ASP A 58 -1.56 4.05 10.94
N ALA A 59 -0.83 4.22 9.84
CA ALA A 59 -0.53 3.16 8.89
C ALA A 59 0.94 3.19 8.44
N LEU A 60 1.53 2.00 8.27
CA LEU A 60 2.85 1.80 7.69
C LEU A 60 2.72 0.99 6.40
N ILE A 61 3.18 1.57 5.29
CA ILE A 61 3.18 0.97 3.97
C ILE A 61 4.59 0.46 3.61
N ALA A 62 4.69 -0.78 3.13
CA ALA A 62 5.92 -1.33 2.57
C ALA A 62 5.60 -2.42 1.54
N ARG A 63 6.61 -2.87 0.78
CA ARG A 63 6.43 -4.04 -0.10
C ARG A 63 6.29 -5.34 0.67
N GLN A 64 7.04 -5.49 1.76
CA GLN A 64 7.03 -6.70 2.58
C GLN A 64 7.28 -6.39 4.06
N PHE A 65 6.68 -7.20 4.92
CA PHE A 65 6.88 -7.19 6.37
C PHE A 65 7.38 -8.54 6.85
N THR A 66 8.18 -8.54 7.91
CA THR A 66 8.51 -9.75 8.66
C THR A 66 7.36 -10.08 9.61
N PRO A 67 7.17 -11.36 10.01
CA PRO A 67 6.12 -11.73 10.96
C PRO A 67 6.29 -11.02 12.32
N GLU A 68 7.53 -10.83 12.77
CA GLU A 68 7.82 -10.04 13.97
C GLU A 68 7.44 -8.57 13.79
N GLY A 69 7.68 -8.00 12.60
CA GLY A 69 7.29 -6.63 12.27
C GLY A 69 5.77 -6.44 12.25
N LEU A 70 5.03 -7.38 11.68
CA LEU A 70 3.56 -7.35 11.69
C LEU A 70 3.02 -7.38 13.11
N ALA A 71 3.52 -8.31 13.95
CA ALA A 71 3.11 -8.38 15.35
C ALA A 71 3.44 -7.10 16.12
N ALA A 72 4.60 -6.49 15.88
CA ALA A 72 4.99 -5.24 16.53
C ALA A 72 4.09 -4.06 16.12
N LEU A 73 3.66 -4.00 14.86
CA LEU A 73 2.77 -2.96 14.35
C LEU A 73 1.34 -3.13 14.90
N ASP A 74 0.84 -4.36 14.92
CA ASP A 74 -0.48 -4.71 15.49
C ASP A 74 -0.58 -4.32 16.98
N GLU A 75 0.43 -4.69 17.78
CA GLU A 75 0.52 -4.31 19.20
C GLU A 75 0.62 -2.78 19.39
N ALA A 76 1.17 -2.07 18.41
CA ALA A 76 1.25 -0.60 18.42
C ALA A 76 -0.02 0.07 17.88
N GLY A 77 -1.00 -0.70 17.37
CA GLY A 77 -2.21 -0.18 16.73
C GLY A 77 -1.95 0.49 15.38
N ILE A 78 -0.87 0.10 14.69
CA ILE A 78 -0.49 0.63 13.39
C ILE A 78 -0.88 -0.37 12.30
N GLU A 79 -1.64 0.07 11.31
CA GLU A 79 -2.03 -0.76 10.18
C GLU A 79 -0.81 -1.07 9.29
N ALA A 80 -0.51 -2.35 9.07
CA ALA A 80 0.51 -2.75 8.12
C ALA A 80 -0.10 -2.96 6.73
N VAL A 81 0.32 -2.16 5.75
CA VAL A 81 -0.23 -2.15 4.40
C VAL A 81 0.83 -2.57 3.41
N ILE A 82 0.50 -3.57 2.60
CA ILE A 82 1.36 -3.99 1.49
C ILE A 82 0.98 -3.17 0.26
N SER A 83 1.98 -2.63 -0.43
CA SER A 83 1.78 -1.89 -1.68
C SER A 83 2.93 -2.15 -2.65
N ASN A 84 2.59 -2.26 -3.94
CA ASN A 84 3.55 -2.33 -5.04
C ASN A 84 3.59 -1.05 -5.89
N ALA A 85 3.18 0.09 -5.32
CA ALA A 85 3.24 1.38 -6.00
C ALA A 85 4.68 1.74 -6.40
N ALA A 86 4.82 2.60 -7.42
CA ALA A 86 6.13 2.97 -7.95
C ALA A 86 6.86 3.96 -7.02
N SER A 87 6.12 4.81 -6.31
CA SER A 87 6.70 5.80 -5.40
C SER A 87 6.02 5.86 -4.04
N PRO A 88 6.72 6.33 -2.99
CA PRO A 88 6.14 6.48 -1.65
C PRO A 88 4.92 7.41 -1.61
N ARG A 89 4.92 8.45 -2.45
CA ARG A 89 3.79 9.38 -2.55
C ARG A 89 2.57 8.71 -3.17
N GLU A 90 2.77 7.97 -4.25
CA GLU A 90 1.71 7.20 -4.91
C GLU A 90 1.11 6.16 -3.96
N ALA A 91 1.95 5.46 -3.18
CA ALA A 91 1.46 4.54 -2.14
C ALA A 91 0.55 5.23 -1.11
N ALA A 92 0.93 6.41 -0.63
CA ALA A 92 0.12 7.18 0.30
C ALA A 92 -1.20 7.65 -0.32
N ASP A 93 -1.17 8.13 -1.57
CA ASP A 93 -2.37 8.56 -2.29
C ASP A 93 -3.33 7.39 -2.56
N LEU A 94 -2.81 6.22 -2.96
CA LEU A 94 -3.60 5.00 -3.15
C LEU A 94 -4.23 4.52 -1.84
N TYR A 95 -3.49 4.57 -0.73
CA TYR A 95 -4.02 4.22 0.58
C TYR A 95 -5.16 5.18 0.98
N LEU A 96 -4.97 6.50 0.82
CA LEU A 96 -6.02 7.47 1.10
C LEU A 96 -7.26 7.24 0.24
N TYR A 97 -7.08 7.00 -1.06
CA TYR A 97 -8.19 6.71 -1.96
C TYR A 97 -8.97 5.48 -1.49
N ARG A 98 -8.27 4.39 -1.14
CA ARG A 98 -8.89 3.16 -0.61
C ARG A 98 -9.67 3.44 0.68
N THR A 99 -9.08 4.15 1.64
CA THR A 99 -9.72 4.47 2.92
C THR A 99 -10.94 5.37 2.74
N LEU A 100 -10.88 6.36 1.84
CA LEU A 100 -11.99 7.29 1.59
C LEU A 100 -13.15 6.63 0.83
N MET A 101 -12.84 5.71 -0.08
CA MET A 101 -13.84 4.99 -0.88
C MET A 101 -14.43 3.78 -0.14
N GLY A 102 -13.89 3.43 1.04
CA GLY A 102 -14.41 2.35 1.88
C GLY A 102 -14.08 0.94 1.39
N GLU A 103 -13.00 0.77 0.62
CA GLU A 103 -12.50 -0.55 0.24
C GLU A 103 -11.67 -1.18 1.38
N GLU A 104 -12.30 -1.40 2.53
CA GLU A 104 -11.78 -2.25 3.60
C GLU A 104 -12.01 -3.72 3.22
N GLY A 105 -11.05 -4.39 2.56
CA GLY A 105 -11.24 -5.84 2.39
C GLY A 105 -10.42 -6.64 1.39
N LEU A 106 -9.30 -6.16 0.86
CA LEU A 106 -8.40 -7.02 0.07
C LEU A 106 -7.00 -6.98 0.67
N SER A 107 -6.84 -7.70 1.79
CA SER A 107 -5.57 -8.36 2.08
C SER A 107 -5.21 -9.16 0.83
N GLU A 108 -4.16 -8.76 0.14
CA GLU A 108 -3.58 -9.49 -0.99
C GLU A 108 -3.06 -10.85 -0.50
N LYS A 109 -3.98 -11.79 -0.29
CA LYS A 109 -3.68 -13.21 -0.49
C LYS A 109 -3.30 -13.33 -1.95
N SER A 110 -2.00 -13.43 -2.20
CA SER A 110 -1.36 -13.90 -3.42
C SER A 110 -2.25 -13.79 -4.66
N ILE A 111 -2.14 -12.68 -5.39
CA ILE A 111 -2.58 -12.68 -6.79
C ILE A 111 -1.64 -13.68 -7.49
N LYS A 112 -2.10 -14.92 -7.63
CA LYS A 112 -1.61 -15.79 -8.69
C LYS A 112 -1.94 -15.04 -9.97
N GLU A 113 -0.92 -14.75 -10.76
CA GLU A 113 -1.07 -14.23 -12.11
C GLU A 113 -2.02 -15.16 -12.88
N GLU A 114 -3.28 -14.78 -13.00
CA GLU A 114 -4.19 -15.37 -13.97
C GLU A 114 -3.98 -14.59 -15.28
N PRO A 115 -3.58 -15.28 -16.38
CA PRO A 115 -3.27 -14.59 -17.62
C PRO A 115 -4.55 -13.97 -18.22
N LEU A 116 -4.43 -12.69 -18.59
CA LEU A 116 -5.45 -11.80 -19.20
C LEU A 116 -5.93 -12.23 -20.61
N GLY A 117 -6.04 -13.53 -20.90
CA GLY A 117 -6.35 -14.05 -22.23
C GLY A 117 -7.83 -14.14 -22.61
N GLU A 118 -8.78 -14.03 -21.66
CA GLU A 118 -10.18 -14.43 -21.90
C GLU A 118 -11.18 -13.28 -22.10
N LEU A 119 -10.75 -12.01 -22.03
CA LEU A 119 -11.66 -10.86 -22.21
C LEU A 119 -11.88 -10.49 -23.69
N ASP A 120 -10.96 -10.84 -24.60
CA ASP A 120 -11.11 -10.54 -26.03
C ASP A 120 -12.15 -11.43 -26.73
N ASP A 121 -12.38 -12.65 -26.23
CA ASP A 121 -13.37 -13.58 -26.81
C ASP A 121 -14.84 -13.18 -26.52
N ALA A 122 -15.07 -12.40 -25.47
CA ALA A 122 -16.41 -11.99 -25.07
C ALA A 122 -16.99 -10.91 -26.00
N PHE A 123 -16.17 -9.96 -26.45
CA PHE A 123 -16.60 -8.89 -27.38
C PHE A 123 -16.85 -9.44 -28.80
N ALA A 124 -16.00 -10.35 -29.27
CA ALA A 124 -16.17 -10.98 -30.59
C ALA A 124 -17.49 -11.76 -30.72
N ARG A 125 -17.96 -12.37 -29.62
CA ARG A 125 -19.25 -13.09 -29.61
C ARG A 125 -20.48 -12.18 -29.67
N ILE A 126 -20.37 -10.93 -29.23
CA ILE A 126 -21.48 -9.98 -29.23
C ILE A 126 -21.66 -9.39 -30.65
N GLU A 127 -20.57 -9.05 -31.34
CA GLU A 127 -20.65 -8.54 -32.72
C GLU A 127 -21.21 -9.57 -33.72
N LEU A 128 -20.86 -10.85 -33.56
CA LEU A 128 -21.38 -11.90 -34.46
C LEU A 128 -22.90 -12.11 -34.32
N LYS A 129 -23.46 -11.90 -33.12
CA LYS A 129 -24.91 -12.02 -32.87
C LYS A 129 -25.71 -10.84 -33.40
N LEU A 130 -25.12 -9.64 -33.48
CA LEU A 130 -25.81 -8.46 -33.98
C LEU A 130 -25.94 -8.47 -35.52
N VAL A 131 -24.91 -8.97 -36.21
CA VAL A 131 -24.91 -9.12 -37.68
C VAL A 131 -25.89 -10.21 -38.14
N ALA A 132 -26.02 -11.30 -37.38
CA ALA A 132 -26.91 -12.42 -37.75
C ALA A 132 -28.41 -12.15 -37.54
N GLN A 133 -28.81 -11.11 -36.80
CA GLN A 133 -30.23 -10.74 -36.62
C GLN A 133 -30.71 -9.68 -37.61
N SER A 134 -29.85 -9.20 -38.51
CA SER A 134 -30.16 -8.14 -39.48
C SER A 134 -30.20 -8.63 -40.95
N ALA A 135 -30.25 -9.95 -41.18
CA ALA A 135 -30.36 -10.57 -42.50
C ALA A 135 -31.66 -11.36 -42.65
#